data_AF-A0A7V4KPE8-F1
#
_entry.id   AF-A0A7V4KPE8-F1
#
_cell.length_a   1.000
_cell.length_b   1.000
_cell.length_c   1.000
_cell.angle_alpha   90.00
_cell.angle_beta   90.00
_cell.angle_gamma   90.00
#
_symmetry.space_group_name_H-M   'P 1'
#
loop_
_entity.id
_entity.type
_entity.pdbx_description
1 polymer ?
#
loop_
_entity_poly.entity_id
_entity_poly.type
_entity_poly.pdbx_seq_one_letter_code
_entity_poly.pdbx_strand_id
1 'polypeptide(L)'
;MARLVPALATFAAVTLLLPVPASAQFGALKKKAQSAATGAVTGPAAAATADATRREIDDMGSLTLDEVGRVQQGFAAELAAAPKAKQEAEARQKKQESERQAYERARLDYDKRRATWRACRDKEDDAQDKRSGEAEKELEALQARMKRAMEAGNMEEVQRLTQEAMKVGGKAMDGGPAMSKCGEEPKAPPAPDNTFWSPEEVLLQEGAKAAGMEPRVYRVTREMVILYSAMTVKPGKKYSEPDAAAFNQKFTEVRATTAQMQKAGIPL
;
A
#
# COMPACT_ATOMS: atom_id res chain seq x y z
N MET A 1 -54.63 -23.36 50.10
CA MET A 1 -53.46 -24.09 50.64
C MET A 1 -52.29 -23.81 49.70
N ALA A 2 -51.47 -22.80 49.99
CA ALA A 2 -50.12 -22.93 50.56
C ALA A 2 -49.22 -23.82 49.66
N ARG A 3 -48.12 -23.36 49.04
CA ARG A 3 -46.96 -22.63 49.60
C ARG A 3 -46.14 -21.96 48.47
N LEU A 4 -45.80 -20.68 48.65
CA LEU A 4 -44.44 -20.12 48.85
C LEU A 4 -43.49 -20.13 47.64
N VAL A 5 -43.28 -18.92 47.14
CA VAL A 5 -42.22 -18.42 46.26
C VAL A 5 -40.87 -18.43 46.99
N PRO A 6 -39.75 -18.80 46.34
CA PRO A 6 -38.45 -18.28 46.69
C PRO A 6 -37.92 -17.32 45.63
N ALA A 7 -37.42 -16.20 46.14
CA ALA A 7 -36.74 -15.13 45.45
C ALA A 7 -35.44 -15.62 44.77
N LEU A 8 -35.17 -15.07 43.59
CA LEU A 8 -33.86 -15.11 42.97
C LEU A 8 -33.45 -13.67 42.64
N ALA A 9 -32.64 -13.10 43.51
CA ALA A 9 -31.95 -11.84 43.31
C ALA A 9 -30.91 -12.02 42.20
N THR A 10 -31.14 -11.38 41.06
CA THR A 10 -30.16 -11.33 39.96
C THR A 10 -29.23 -10.15 40.21
N PHE A 11 -28.05 -10.44 40.78
CA PHE A 11 -26.94 -9.49 40.81
C PHE A 11 -26.37 -9.34 39.40
N ALA A 12 -26.69 -8.21 38.74
CA ALA A 12 -26.05 -7.81 37.50
C ALA A 12 -24.61 -7.37 37.81
N ALA A 13 -23.65 -8.29 37.63
CA ALA A 13 -22.24 -7.95 37.62
C ALA A 13 -21.91 -7.19 36.33
N VAL A 14 -21.94 -5.86 36.41
CA VAL A 14 -21.34 -4.95 35.42
C VAL A 14 -19.84 -5.25 35.40
N THR A 15 -19.41 -6.00 34.40
CA THR A 15 -18.00 -6.27 34.17
C THR A 15 -17.41 -5.02 33.53
N LEU A 16 -16.58 -4.29 34.28
CA LEU A 16 -15.76 -3.18 33.77
C LEU A 16 -14.89 -3.69 32.61
N LEU A 17 -15.15 -3.20 31.40
CA LEU A 17 -14.24 -3.26 30.27
C LEU A 17 -13.06 -2.31 30.53
N LEU A 18 -11.98 -2.86 31.08
CA LEU A 18 -10.67 -2.19 31.07
C LEU A 18 -10.15 -2.08 29.62
N PRO A 19 -9.53 -0.96 29.22
CA PRO A 19 -8.87 -0.85 27.92
C PRO A 19 -7.63 -1.77 27.91
N VAL A 20 -7.74 -2.88 27.19
CA VAL A 20 -6.58 -3.74 26.89
C VAL A 20 -5.61 -2.91 26.04
N PRO A 21 -4.33 -2.77 26.43
CA PRO A 21 -3.35 -2.09 25.60
C PRO A 21 -3.20 -2.84 24.26
N ALA A 22 -3.34 -2.10 23.16
CA ALA A 22 -3.30 -2.60 21.79
C ALA A 22 -1.99 -3.35 21.41
N SER A 23 -0.98 -3.36 22.30
CA SER A 23 0.29 -4.09 22.13
C SER A 23 0.16 -5.62 22.25
N ALA A 24 -0.95 -6.16 22.77
CA ALA A 24 -1.15 -7.62 22.89
C ALA A 24 -1.71 -8.29 21.61
N GLN A 25 -2.43 -7.56 20.75
CA GLN A 25 -3.01 -8.13 19.52
C GLN A 25 -2.00 -8.25 18.36
N PHE A 26 -0.92 -7.47 18.38
CA PHE A 26 0.15 -7.57 17.38
C PHE A 26 1.07 -8.79 17.59
N GLY A 27 1.14 -9.35 18.80
CA GLY A 27 1.97 -10.55 19.07
C GLY A 27 1.46 -11.81 18.35
N ALA A 28 0.13 -11.99 18.31
CA ALA A 28 -0.49 -13.12 17.62
C ALA A 28 -0.46 -12.97 16.09
N LEU A 29 -0.60 -11.74 15.57
CA LEU A 29 -0.45 -11.44 14.15
C LEU A 29 1.00 -11.57 13.67
N LYS A 30 1.99 -11.18 14.47
CA LYS A 30 3.41 -11.38 14.14
C LYS A 30 3.78 -12.86 14.11
N LYS A 31 3.25 -13.68 15.03
CA LYS A 31 3.40 -15.14 14.98
C LYS A 31 2.70 -15.77 13.79
N LYS A 32 1.48 -15.32 13.43
CA LYS A 32 0.77 -15.80 12.23
C LYS A 32 1.43 -15.36 10.92
N ALA A 33 2.00 -14.15 10.87
CA ALA A 33 2.75 -13.65 9.72
C ALA A 33 4.12 -14.35 9.59
N GLN A 34 4.81 -14.63 10.70
CA GLN A 34 6.03 -15.44 10.68
C GLN A 34 5.75 -16.90 10.30
N SER A 35 4.65 -17.49 10.76
CA SER A 35 4.26 -18.85 10.37
C SER A 35 3.67 -18.94 8.96
N ALA A 36 3.14 -17.84 8.41
CA ALA A 36 2.74 -17.75 7.02
C ALA A 36 3.95 -17.52 6.09
N ALA A 37 4.97 -16.80 6.55
CA ALA A 37 6.23 -16.61 5.84
C ALA A 37 7.12 -17.87 5.84
N THR A 38 7.03 -18.73 6.85
CA THR A 38 7.73 -20.03 6.87
C THR A 38 6.88 -21.20 6.37
N GLY A 39 5.58 -21.00 6.14
CA GLY A 39 4.62 -22.08 5.86
C GLY A 39 4.07 -22.15 4.43
N ALA A 40 4.40 -21.21 3.53
CA ALA A 40 3.81 -21.19 2.19
C ALA A 40 4.74 -20.61 1.11
N VAL A 41 5.84 -21.31 0.82
CA VAL A 41 6.51 -21.23 -0.49
C VAL A 41 6.67 -22.65 -1.05
N THR A 42 5.57 -23.40 -1.05
CA THR A 42 5.39 -24.63 -1.84
C THR A 42 4.11 -24.52 -2.67
N GLY A 43 3.80 -23.31 -3.12
CA GLY A 43 2.77 -23.10 -4.13
C GLY A 43 3.31 -23.38 -5.54
N PRO A 44 2.45 -23.76 -6.50
CA PRO A 44 2.85 -24.05 -7.88
C PRO A 44 3.56 -22.87 -8.58
N ALA A 45 3.42 -21.64 -8.07
CA ALA A 45 4.16 -20.48 -8.54
C ALA A 45 5.66 -20.50 -8.16
N ALA A 46 6.01 -20.97 -6.96
CA ALA A 46 7.41 -21.13 -6.53
C ALA A 46 8.08 -22.32 -7.24
N ALA A 47 7.31 -23.38 -7.52
CA ALA A 47 7.74 -24.48 -8.36
C ALA A 47 7.91 -24.05 -9.82
N ALA A 48 7.03 -23.19 -10.35
CA ALA A 48 7.13 -22.68 -11.72
C ALA A 48 8.31 -21.70 -11.90
N THR A 49 8.62 -20.87 -10.90
CA THR A 49 9.85 -20.05 -10.92
C THR A 49 11.09 -20.91 -10.81
N ALA A 50 11.11 -21.91 -9.92
CA ALA A 50 12.23 -22.84 -9.82
C ALA A 50 12.46 -23.63 -11.13
N ASP A 51 11.40 -24.04 -11.82
CA ASP A 51 11.48 -24.79 -13.09
C ASP A 51 11.87 -23.90 -14.28
N ALA A 52 11.46 -22.62 -14.27
CA ALA A 52 11.91 -21.62 -15.24
C ALA A 52 13.39 -21.26 -15.05
N THR A 53 13.83 -21.03 -13.80
CA THR A 53 15.25 -20.84 -13.49
C THR A 53 16.05 -22.08 -13.88
N ARG A 54 15.52 -23.29 -13.65
CA ARG A 54 16.18 -24.55 -14.03
C ARG A 54 16.40 -24.71 -15.53
N ARG A 55 15.51 -24.20 -16.38
CA ARG A 55 15.71 -24.18 -17.85
C ARG A 55 16.73 -23.13 -18.28
N GLU A 56 16.77 -21.97 -17.63
CA GLU A 56 17.81 -20.95 -17.88
C GLU A 56 19.21 -21.46 -17.44
N ILE A 57 19.24 -22.33 -16.43
CA ILE A 57 20.44 -23.00 -15.89
C ILE A 57 21.02 -24.06 -16.84
N ASP A 58 20.21 -24.78 -17.61
CA ASP A 58 20.69 -25.79 -18.57
C ASP A 58 21.35 -25.16 -19.82
N ASP A 59 20.97 -23.93 -20.19
CA ASP A 59 21.56 -23.17 -21.31
C ASP A 59 22.83 -22.38 -20.91
N MET A 60 23.02 -22.11 -19.61
CA MET A 60 24.26 -21.54 -19.10
C MET A 60 25.31 -22.64 -18.93
N GLY A 61 26.30 -22.65 -19.84
CA GLY A 61 27.39 -23.61 -19.89
C GLY A 61 28.06 -23.90 -18.54
N SER A 62 28.80 -25.01 -18.50
CA SER A 62 29.44 -25.54 -17.28
C SER A 62 30.08 -24.47 -16.40
N LEU A 63 29.55 -24.33 -15.18
CA LEU A 63 30.07 -23.49 -14.12
C LEU A 63 31.60 -23.63 -13.99
N THR A 64 32.32 -22.53 -14.18
CA THR A 64 33.79 -22.51 -14.13
C THR A 64 34.28 -22.31 -12.69
N LEU A 65 35.53 -22.71 -12.42
CA LEU A 65 36.14 -22.53 -11.10
C LEU A 65 36.27 -21.04 -10.73
N ASP A 66 36.49 -20.17 -11.73
CA ASP A 66 36.54 -18.72 -11.56
C ASP A 66 35.18 -18.17 -11.13
N GLU A 67 34.09 -18.56 -11.79
CA GLU A 67 32.73 -18.14 -11.42
C GLU A 67 32.37 -18.57 -10.00
N VAL A 68 32.75 -19.78 -9.57
CA VAL A 68 32.59 -20.22 -8.17
C VAL A 68 33.37 -19.29 -7.23
N GLY A 69 34.61 -18.94 -7.58
CA GLY A 69 35.44 -18.01 -6.81
C GLY A 69 34.83 -16.61 -6.70
N ARG A 70 34.28 -16.08 -7.79
CA ARG A 70 33.64 -14.76 -7.83
C ARG A 70 32.33 -14.75 -7.04
N VAL A 71 31.51 -15.80 -7.13
CA VAL A 71 30.32 -15.93 -6.28
C VAL A 71 30.70 -16.04 -4.79
N GLN A 72 31.78 -16.74 -4.45
CA GLN A 72 32.27 -16.81 -3.08
C GLN A 72 32.68 -15.42 -2.54
N GLN A 73 33.25 -14.55 -3.38
CA GLN A 73 33.51 -13.15 -3.02
C GLN A 73 32.20 -12.38 -2.81
N GLY A 74 31.20 -12.61 -3.64
CA GLY A 74 29.85 -12.06 -3.48
C GLY A 74 29.21 -12.46 -2.15
N PHE A 75 29.29 -13.73 -1.75
CA PHE A 75 28.77 -14.20 -0.46
C PHE A 75 29.45 -13.52 0.73
N ALA A 76 30.77 -13.31 0.66
CA ALA A 76 31.49 -12.60 1.72
C ALA A 76 31.02 -11.14 1.84
N ALA A 77 30.72 -10.47 0.71
CA ALA A 77 30.17 -9.12 0.71
C ALA A 77 28.73 -9.07 1.24
N GLU A 78 27.87 -10.03 0.86
CA GLU A 78 26.52 -10.18 1.43
C GLU A 78 26.58 -10.33 2.96
N LEU A 79 27.47 -11.18 3.47
CA LEU A 79 27.69 -11.36 4.91
C LEU A 79 28.14 -10.08 5.60
N ALA A 80 29.08 -9.34 5.00
CA ALA A 80 29.58 -8.09 5.55
C ALA A 80 28.51 -6.98 5.54
N ALA A 81 27.64 -6.95 4.53
CA ALA A 81 26.58 -5.95 4.39
C ALA A 81 25.33 -6.27 5.23
N ALA A 82 25.12 -7.52 5.63
CA ALA A 82 23.91 -7.97 6.33
C ALA A 82 23.54 -7.16 7.59
N PRO A 83 24.47 -6.83 8.51
CA PRO A 83 24.12 -6.02 9.69
C PRO A 83 23.60 -4.64 9.32
N LYS A 84 24.21 -4.00 8.31
CA LYS A 84 23.81 -2.67 7.84
C LYS A 84 22.47 -2.71 7.11
N ALA A 85 22.27 -3.67 6.21
CA ALA A 85 21.01 -3.85 5.50
C ALA A 85 19.84 -4.08 6.47
N LYS A 86 20.07 -4.85 7.55
CA LYS A 86 19.07 -5.04 8.61
C LYS A 86 18.74 -3.75 9.36
N GLN A 87 19.74 -2.97 9.76
CA GLN A 87 19.53 -1.68 10.43
C GLN A 87 18.75 -0.70 9.55
N GLU A 88 19.09 -0.62 8.26
CA GLU A 88 18.38 0.21 7.30
C GLU A 88 16.93 -0.26 7.10
N ALA A 89 16.69 -1.57 7.10
CA ALA A 89 15.35 -2.14 7.02
C ALA A 89 14.48 -1.72 8.20
N GLU A 90 15.01 -1.85 9.42
CA GLU A 90 14.31 -1.47 10.64
C GLU A 90 14.05 0.05 10.69
N ALA A 91 15.01 0.86 10.26
CA ALA A 91 14.86 2.31 10.17
C ALA A 91 13.78 2.72 9.16
N ARG A 92 13.79 2.10 7.96
CA ARG A 92 12.78 2.34 6.92
C ARG A 92 11.40 1.88 7.36
N GLN A 93 11.29 0.72 8.00
CA GLN A 93 10.02 0.22 8.53
C GLN A 93 9.43 1.19 9.56
N LYS A 94 10.24 1.68 10.50
CA LYS A 94 9.81 2.69 11.48
C LYS A 94 9.38 4.00 10.80
N LYS A 95 10.12 4.46 9.79
CA LYS A 95 9.77 5.65 9.01
C LYS A 95 8.44 5.47 8.30
N GLN A 96 8.24 4.36 7.58
CA GLN A 96 6.98 4.06 6.89
C GLN A 96 5.80 3.94 7.84
N GLU A 97 5.99 3.34 9.01
CA GLU A 97 4.95 3.28 10.05
C GLU A 97 4.57 4.69 10.53
N SER A 98 5.55 5.56 10.78
CA SER A 98 5.30 6.94 11.20
C SER A 98 4.60 7.77 10.10
N GLU A 99 4.99 7.59 8.84
CA GLU A 99 4.36 8.26 7.69
C GLU A 99 2.93 7.77 7.48
N ARG A 100 2.66 6.47 7.64
CA ARG A 100 1.31 5.91 7.62
C ARG A 100 0.44 6.48 8.73
N GLN A 101 0.94 6.54 9.97
CA GLN A 101 0.20 7.13 11.08
C GLN A 101 -0.08 8.62 10.86
N ALA A 102 0.88 9.37 10.32
CA ALA A 102 0.69 10.77 9.97
C ALA A 102 -0.37 10.94 8.87
N TYR A 103 -0.32 10.11 7.83
CA TYR A 103 -1.30 10.10 6.74
C TYR A 103 -2.70 9.77 7.25
N GLU A 104 -2.86 8.76 8.10
CA GLU A 104 -4.16 8.38 8.68
C GLU A 104 -4.78 9.53 9.49
N ARG A 105 -3.97 10.22 10.30
CA ARG A 105 -4.42 11.41 11.04
C ARG A 105 -4.84 12.54 10.10
N ALA A 106 -4.02 12.82 9.08
CA ALA A 106 -4.32 13.85 8.08
C ALA A 106 -5.59 13.52 7.29
N ARG A 107 -5.84 12.22 7.02
CA ARG A 107 -7.02 11.74 6.31
C ARG A 107 -8.29 11.89 7.15
N LEU A 108 -8.24 11.55 8.44
CA LEU A 108 -9.35 11.76 9.36
C LEU A 108 -9.72 13.25 9.50
N ASP A 109 -8.71 14.12 9.56
CA ASP A 109 -8.90 15.56 9.61
C ASP A 109 -9.48 16.12 8.31
N TYR A 110 -9.00 15.62 7.16
CA TYR A 110 -9.60 15.89 5.85
C TYR A 110 -11.07 15.45 5.78
N ASP A 111 -11.40 14.23 6.19
CA ASP A 111 -12.77 13.70 6.12
C ASP A 111 -13.73 14.54 6.97
N LYS A 112 -13.29 15.00 8.16
CA LYS A 112 -14.06 15.92 9.00
C LYS A 112 -14.29 17.26 8.31
N ARG A 113 -13.24 17.92 7.82
CA ARG A 113 -13.36 19.20 7.11
C ARG A 113 -14.25 19.08 5.88
N ARG A 114 -14.11 17.98 5.13
CA ARG A 114 -14.90 17.71 3.94
C ARG A 114 -16.37 17.49 4.27
N ALA A 115 -16.68 16.79 5.36
CA ALA A 115 -18.06 16.63 5.82
C ALA A 115 -18.70 17.97 6.16
N THR A 116 -17.98 18.85 6.86
CA THR A 116 -18.45 20.22 7.16
C THR A 116 -18.65 21.05 5.89
N TRP A 117 -17.70 21.00 4.96
CA TRP A 117 -17.79 21.68 3.68
C TRP A 117 -19.00 21.19 2.87
N ARG A 118 -19.21 19.86 2.77
CA ARG A 118 -20.37 19.27 2.09
C ARG A 118 -21.68 19.71 2.73
N ALA A 119 -21.79 19.66 4.05
CA ALA A 119 -22.99 20.10 4.75
C ALA A 119 -23.29 21.60 4.55
N CYS A 120 -22.26 22.44 4.36
CA CYS A 120 -22.45 23.84 3.96
C CYS A 120 -22.95 23.94 2.52
N ARG A 121 -22.30 23.23 1.60
CA ARG A 121 -22.65 23.21 0.18
C ARG A 121 -24.09 22.77 -0.02
N ASP A 122 -24.49 21.65 0.58
CA ASP A 122 -25.85 21.10 0.47
C ASP A 122 -26.90 22.12 0.94
N LYS A 123 -26.61 22.90 1.99
CA LYS A 123 -27.51 23.98 2.47
C LYS A 123 -27.62 25.14 1.50
N GLU A 124 -26.52 25.52 0.85
CA GLU A 124 -26.53 26.60 -0.14
C GLU A 124 -27.22 26.17 -1.43
N ASP A 125 -27.02 24.92 -1.85
CA ASP A 125 -27.72 24.30 -2.97
C ASP A 125 -29.24 24.25 -2.67
N ASP A 126 -29.65 23.76 -1.50
CA ASP A 126 -31.06 23.77 -1.06
C ASP A 126 -31.67 25.19 -1.01
N ALA A 127 -30.89 26.18 -0.55
CA ALA A 127 -31.34 27.57 -0.48
C ALA A 127 -31.43 28.21 -1.87
N GLN A 128 -30.57 27.81 -2.81
CA GLN A 128 -30.64 28.22 -4.21
C GLN A 128 -31.85 27.60 -4.91
N ASP A 129 -32.12 26.32 -4.68
CA ASP A 129 -33.29 25.63 -5.24
C ASP A 129 -34.59 26.26 -4.75
N LYS A 130 -34.70 26.58 -3.45
CA LYS A 130 -35.86 27.29 -2.89
C LYS A 130 -36.05 28.67 -3.52
N ARG A 131 -34.97 29.47 -3.63
CA ARG A 131 -35.03 30.78 -4.27
C ARG A 131 -35.43 30.70 -5.74
N SER A 132 -34.91 29.69 -6.45
CA SER A 132 -35.24 29.45 -7.85
C SER A 132 -36.70 29.04 -8.02
N GLY A 133 -37.22 28.14 -7.17
CA GLY A 133 -38.62 27.72 -7.19
C GLY A 133 -39.60 28.83 -6.76
N GLU A 134 -39.23 29.71 -5.83
CA GLU A 134 -40.01 30.90 -5.49
C GLU A 134 -40.04 31.90 -6.67
N ALA A 135 -38.89 32.14 -7.30
CA ALA A 135 -38.79 32.99 -8.47
C ALA A 135 -39.57 32.43 -9.67
N GLU A 136 -39.58 31.12 -9.88
CA GLU A 136 -40.37 30.47 -10.94
C GLU A 136 -41.87 30.72 -10.73
N LYS A 137 -42.39 30.53 -9.51
CA LYS A 137 -43.80 30.83 -9.19
C LYS A 137 -44.14 32.31 -9.39
N GLU A 138 -43.23 33.21 -9.02
CA GLU A 138 -43.42 34.65 -9.21
C GLU A 138 -43.40 35.02 -10.70
N LEU A 139 -42.51 34.42 -11.48
CA LEU A 139 -42.45 34.58 -12.94
C LEU A 139 -43.71 34.05 -13.63
N GLU A 140 -44.24 32.89 -13.23
CA GLU A 140 -45.50 32.35 -13.75
C GLU A 140 -46.68 33.31 -13.45
N ALA A 141 -46.75 33.84 -12.23
CA ALA A 141 -47.78 34.81 -11.84
C ALA A 141 -47.65 36.12 -12.64
N LEU A 142 -46.43 36.61 -12.86
CA LEU A 142 -46.15 37.77 -13.70
C LEU A 142 -46.53 37.52 -15.17
N GLN A 143 -46.24 36.34 -15.71
CA GLN A 143 -46.61 35.94 -17.07
C GLN A 143 -48.13 35.92 -17.25
N ALA A 144 -48.86 35.36 -16.27
CA ALA A 144 -50.32 35.35 -16.29
C ALA A 144 -50.91 36.77 -16.26
N ARG A 145 -50.34 37.68 -15.44
CA ARG A 145 -50.73 39.09 -15.40
C ARG A 145 -50.42 39.82 -16.71
N MET A 146 -49.25 39.54 -17.29
CA MET A 146 -48.81 40.15 -18.54
C MET A 146 -49.72 39.74 -19.70
N LYS A 147 -50.12 38.46 -19.77
CA LYS A 147 -51.09 37.98 -20.77
C LYS A 147 -52.43 38.73 -20.66
N ARG A 148 -52.97 38.89 -19.45
CA ARG A 148 -54.22 39.65 -19.24
C ARG A 148 -54.08 41.14 -19.63
N ALA A 149 -52.96 41.76 -19.29
CA ALA A 149 -52.69 43.15 -19.66
C ALA A 149 -52.58 43.33 -21.19
N MET A 150 -51.99 42.36 -21.89
CA MET A 150 -51.90 42.32 -23.35
C MET A 150 -53.28 42.14 -24.00
N GLU A 151 -54.10 41.22 -23.49
CA GLU A 151 -55.48 41.01 -23.95
C GLU A 151 -56.37 42.26 -23.74
N ALA A 152 -56.10 43.04 -22.68
CA ALA A 152 -56.77 44.30 -22.39
C ALA A 152 -56.19 45.52 -23.15
N GLY A 153 -55.14 45.35 -23.96
CA GLY A 153 -54.48 46.44 -24.70
C GLY A 153 -53.70 47.42 -23.83
N ASN A 154 -53.41 47.10 -22.56
CA ASN A 154 -52.68 47.97 -21.65
C ASN A 154 -51.16 47.74 -21.75
N MET A 155 -50.54 48.38 -22.75
CA MET A 155 -49.10 48.22 -23.04
C MET A 155 -48.17 48.81 -21.96
N GLU A 156 -48.64 49.79 -21.19
CA GLU A 156 -47.87 50.38 -20.09
C GLU A 156 -47.68 49.37 -18.96
N GLU A 157 -48.75 48.64 -18.60
CA GLU A 157 -48.68 47.58 -17.59
C GLU A 157 -47.82 46.39 -18.08
N VAL A 158 -47.85 46.06 -19.37
CA VAL A 158 -46.97 45.02 -19.95
C VAL A 158 -45.50 45.40 -19.77
N GLN A 159 -45.10 46.65 -20.05
CA GLN A 159 -43.72 47.09 -19.86
C GLN A 159 -43.30 47.05 -18.38
N ARG A 160 -44.18 47.47 -17.46
CA ARG A 160 -43.92 47.42 -16.02
C ARG A 160 -43.70 45.99 -15.53
N LEU A 161 -44.57 45.06 -15.93
CA LEU A 161 -44.49 43.64 -15.58
C LEU A 161 -43.25 42.97 -16.18
N THR A 162 -42.83 43.38 -17.38
CA THR A 162 -41.60 42.88 -18.01
C THR A 162 -40.35 43.27 -17.21
N GLN A 163 -40.27 44.52 -16.74
CA GLN A 163 -39.17 44.96 -15.87
C GLN A 163 -39.17 44.24 -14.51
N GLU A 164 -40.36 43.97 -13.98
CA GLU A 164 -40.56 43.19 -12.75
C GLU A 164 -40.04 41.75 -12.94
N ALA A 165 -40.39 41.10 -14.07
CA ALA A 165 -39.91 39.76 -14.42
C ALA A 165 -38.38 39.71 -14.58
N MET A 166 -37.75 40.71 -15.21
CA MET A 166 -36.28 40.77 -15.30
C MET A 166 -35.62 40.91 -13.92
N LYS A 167 -36.21 41.65 -12.98
CA LYS A 167 -35.70 41.78 -11.61
C LYS A 167 -35.83 40.47 -10.83
N VAL A 168 -36.94 39.75 -10.98
CA VAL A 168 -37.14 38.43 -10.36
C VAL A 168 -36.16 37.41 -10.92
N GLY A 169 -36.00 37.37 -12.25
CA GLY A 169 -35.01 36.50 -12.92
C GLY A 169 -33.56 36.82 -12.51
N GLY A 170 -33.23 38.10 -12.32
CA GLY A 170 -31.92 38.53 -11.82
C GLY A 170 -31.65 38.02 -10.39
N LYS A 171 -32.62 38.14 -9.47
CA LYS A 171 -32.49 37.67 -8.08
C LYS A 171 -32.34 36.16 -7.96
N ALA A 172 -32.96 35.38 -8.86
CA ALA A 172 -32.79 33.93 -8.92
C ALA A 172 -31.37 33.53 -9.34
N MET A 173 -30.74 34.33 -10.20
CA MET A 173 -29.37 34.13 -10.69
C MET A 173 -28.30 34.70 -9.74
N ASP A 174 -28.66 35.64 -8.86
CA ASP A 174 -27.76 36.32 -7.90
C ASP A 174 -27.42 35.49 -6.64
N GLY A 175 -27.73 34.18 -6.67
CA GLY A 175 -27.19 33.23 -5.72
C GLY A 175 -25.67 33.17 -5.88
N GLY A 176 -24.94 34.04 -5.17
CA GLY A 176 -23.48 34.10 -5.21
C GLY A 176 -22.87 32.70 -5.13
N PRO A 177 -21.78 32.43 -5.86
CA PRO A 177 -21.26 31.08 -6.04
C PRO A 177 -21.04 30.43 -4.67
N ALA A 178 -21.53 29.21 -4.45
CA ALA A 178 -21.41 28.49 -3.18
C ALA A 178 -19.98 28.51 -2.58
N MET A 179 -18.96 28.66 -3.44
CA MET A 179 -17.56 28.91 -3.07
C MET A 179 -17.34 30.14 -2.16
N SER A 180 -18.12 31.22 -2.28
CA SER A 180 -17.94 32.43 -1.47
C SER A 180 -18.42 32.27 -0.02
N LYS A 181 -19.30 31.30 0.25
CA LYS A 181 -19.84 31.04 1.61
C LYS A 181 -19.25 29.81 2.27
N CYS A 182 -19.00 28.74 1.50
CA CYS A 182 -18.48 27.48 2.02
C CYS A 182 -16.96 27.35 1.88
N GLY A 183 -16.31 28.23 1.13
CA GLY A 183 -14.88 28.15 0.81
C GLY A 183 -14.56 27.04 -0.19
N GLU A 184 -13.26 26.81 -0.41
CA GLU A 184 -12.78 25.74 -1.30
C GLU A 184 -12.98 24.35 -0.68
N GLU A 185 -13.21 23.34 -1.54
CA GLU A 185 -13.23 21.94 -1.08
C GLU A 185 -11.85 21.59 -0.49
N PRO A 186 -11.79 21.03 0.73
CA PRO A 186 -10.53 20.56 1.29
C PRO A 186 -9.81 19.62 0.32
N LYS A 187 -8.48 19.73 0.26
CA LYS A 187 -7.65 18.82 -0.55
C LYS A 187 -7.27 17.58 0.24
N ALA A 188 -7.36 16.41 -0.40
CA ALA A 188 -6.96 15.16 0.21
C ALA A 188 -5.43 15.15 0.46
N PRO A 189 -4.97 14.58 1.59
CA PRO A 189 -3.54 14.42 1.84
C PRO A 189 -2.91 13.48 0.81
N PRO A 190 -1.66 13.72 0.38
CA PRO A 190 -0.96 12.80 -0.51
C PRO A 190 -0.69 11.47 0.19
N ALA A 191 -0.83 10.38 -0.55
CA ALA A 191 -0.46 9.06 -0.03
C ALA A 191 1.06 8.99 0.22
N PRO A 192 1.51 8.25 1.25
CA PRO A 192 2.93 8.03 1.47
C PRO A 192 3.55 7.28 0.28
N ASP A 193 4.82 7.59 -0.01
CA ASP A 193 5.59 6.93 -1.05
C ASP A 193 5.77 5.44 -0.72
N ASN A 194 5.47 4.58 -1.69
CA ASN A 194 5.56 3.13 -1.58
C ASN A 194 6.74 2.56 -2.37
N THR A 195 7.81 3.34 -2.56
CA THR A 195 9.05 2.87 -3.21
C THR A 195 9.44 1.50 -2.64
N PHE A 196 9.42 0.50 -3.52
CA PHE A 196 9.70 -0.88 -3.18
C PHE A 196 11.19 -1.02 -2.88
N TRP A 197 11.52 -1.15 -1.60
CA TRP A 197 12.87 -1.40 -1.12
C TRP A 197 12.85 -2.72 -0.37
N SER A 198 13.78 -3.63 -0.67
CA SER A 198 13.95 -4.88 0.05
C SER A 198 15.40 -5.02 0.55
N PRO A 199 15.62 -5.51 1.78
CA PRO A 199 16.96 -5.78 2.28
C PRO A 199 17.69 -6.81 1.40
N GLU A 200 16.95 -7.77 0.87
CA GLU A 200 17.47 -8.81 -0.03
C GLU A 200 18.08 -8.20 -1.30
N GLU A 201 17.40 -7.24 -1.94
CA GLU A 201 17.90 -6.62 -3.16
C GLU A 201 19.18 -5.83 -2.90
N VAL A 202 19.29 -5.17 -1.75
CA VAL A 202 20.52 -4.48 -1.35
C VAL A 202 21.67 -5.46 -1.18
N LEU A 203 21.42 -6.59 -0.50
CA LEU A 203 22.45 -7.62 -0.30
C LEU A 203 22.90 -8.22 -1.63
N LEU A 204 21.96 -8.56 -2.52
CA LEU A 204 22.28 -9.09 -3.84
C LEU A 204 23.06 -8.09 -4.70
N GLN A 205 22.78 -6.79 -4.60
CA GLN A 205 23.55 -5.76 -5.30
C GLN A 205 24.99 -5.66 -4.78
N GLU A 206 25.20 -5.72 -3.46
CA GLU A 206 26.55 -5.73 -2.88
C GLU A 206 27.32 -7.01 -3.27
N GLY A 207 26.64 -8.16 -3.24
CA GLY A 207 27.20 -9.43 -3.70
C GLY A 207 27.60 -9.41 -5.18
N ALA A 208 26.70 -8.93 -6.05
CA ALA A 208 26.95 -8.80 -7.48
C ALA A 208 28.14 -7.88 -7.77
N LYS A 209 28.20 -6.73 -7.09
CA LYS A 209 29.30 -5.77 -7.22
C LYS A 209 30.63 -6.39 -6.80
N ALA A 210 30.68 -7.10 -5.68
CA ALA A 210 31.90 -7.76 -5.21
C ALA A 210 32.33 -8.91 -6.13
N ALA A 211 31.36 -9.66 -6.68
CA ALA A 211 31.61 -10.68 -7.70
C ALA A 211 32.00 -10.06 -9.06
N GLY A 212 31.83 -8.75 -9.26
CA GLY A 212 32.00 -8.08 -10.55
C GLY A 212 31.03 -8.58 -11.63
N MET A 213 29.84 -9.02 -11.22
CA MET A 213 28.78 -9.55 -12.07
C MET A 213 27.63 -8.54 -12.14
N GLU A 214 26.86 -8.59 -13.23
CA GLU A 214 25.58 -7.89 -13.30
C GLU A 214 24.60 -8.54 -12.30
N PRO A 215 23.73 -7.78 -11.59
CA PRO A 215 22.89 -8.32 -10.53
C PRO A 215 22.00 -9.51 -10.90
N ARG A 216 21.41 -9.51 -12.10
CA ARG A 216 20.60 -10.65 -12.57
C ARG A 216 21.48 -11.87 -12.85
N VAL A 217 22.63 -11.68 -13.49
CA VAL A 217 23.61 -12.77 -13.71
C VAL A 217 24.10 -13.33 -12.38
N TYR A 218 24.46 -12.47 -11.45
CA TYR A 218 24.91 -12.87 -10.12
C TYR A 218 23.86 -13.72 -9.40
N ARG A 219 22.58 -13.30 -9.42
CA ARG A 219 21.49 -14.06 -8.79
C ARG A 219 21.41 -15.49 -9.31
N VAL A 220 21.41 -15.67 -10.63
CA VAL A 220 21.32 -17.00 -11.25
C VAL A 220 22.56 -17.84 -10.95
N THR A 221 23.77 -17.28 -11.15
CA THR A 221 25.03 -18.00 -10.89
C THR A 221 25.17 -18.38 -9.41
N ARG A 222 24.72 -17.51 -8.51
CA ARG A 222 24.67 -17.74 -7.06
C ARG A 222 23.81 -18.95 -6.72
N GLU A 223 22.59 -19.02 -7.26
CA GLU A 223 21.68 -20.16 -7.06
C GLU A 223 22.28 -21.46 -7.63
N MET A 224 22.91 -21.40 -8.81
CA MET A 224 23.63 -22.54 -9.38
C MET A 224 24.77 -23.01 -8.48
N VAL A 225 25.63 -22.10 -8.01
CA VAL A 225 26.75 -22.43 -7.12
C VAL A 225 26.25 -23.10 -5.84
N ILE A 226 25.17 -22.60 -5.24
CA ILE A 226 24.56 -23.21 -4.05
C ILE A 226 24.11 -24.64 -4.36
N LEU A 227 23.37 -24.82 -5.46
CA LEU A 227 22.86 -26.13 -5.88
C LEU A 227 24.00 -27.13 -6.15
N TYR A 228 25.00 -26.74 -6.94
CA TYR A 228 26.13 -27.60 -7.30
C TYR A 228 27.06 -27.87 -6.12
N SER A 229 27.15 -26.98 -5.12
CA SER A 229 27.98 -27.20 -3.94
C SER A 229 27.55 -28.40 -3.09
N ALA A 230 26.31 -28.85 -3.23
CA ALA A 230 25.81 -30.07 -2.61
C ALA A 230 26.36 -31.35 -3.28
N MET A 231 26.94 -31.24 -4.48
CA MET A 231 27.47 -32.36 -5.26
C MET A 231 28.98 -32.54 -5.05
N THR A 232 29.47 -33.74 -5.32
CA THR A 232 30.91 -34.04 -5.43
C THR A 232 31.28 -34.20 -6.90
N VAL A 233 32.22 -33.40 -7.38
CA VAL A 233 32.79 -33.53 -8.72
C VAL A 233 33.75 -34.72 -8.73
N LYS A 234 33.49 -35.70 -9.59
CA LYS A 234 34.39 -36.84 -9.80
C LYS A 234 35.34 -36.57 -10.97
N PRO A 235 36.62 -36.98 -10.88
CA PRO A 235 37.52 -36.92 -12.03
C PRO A 235 36.98 -37.77 -13.19
N GLY A 236 37.20 -37.33 -14.43
CA GLY A 236 36.72 -38.05 -15.60
C GLY A 236 36.93 -37.29 -16.91
N LYS A 237 36.11 -37.57 -17.92
CA LYS A 237 36.25 -36.96 -19.27
C LYS A 237 36.11 -35.44 -19.27
N LYS A 238 35.39 -34.86 -18.30
CA LYS A 238 35.09 -33.42 -18.24
C LYS A 238 36.03 -32.63 -17.34
N TYR A 239 36.58 -33.25 -16.30
CA TYR A 239 37.45 -32.61 -15.31
C TYR A 239 38.65 -33.50 -15.02
N SER A 240 39.84 -32.91 -15.07
CA SER A 240 41.05 -33.57 -14.59
C SER A 240 40.96 -33.83 -13.08
N GLU A 241 41.80 -34.73 -12.56
CA GLU A 241 41.90 -34.97 -11.12
C GLU A 241 42.19 -33.69 -10.30
N PRO A 242 43.16 -32.84 -10.66
CA PRO A 242 43.40 -31.60 -9.93
C PRO A 242 42.21 -30.62 -10.03
N ASP A 243 41.53 -30.52 -11.18
CA ASP A 243 40.37 -29.64 -11.34
C ASP A 243 39.19 -30.11 -10.49
N ALA A 244 38.89 -31.40 -10.52
CA ALA A 244 37.83 -31.99 -9.70
C ALA A 244 38.09 -31.77 -8.21
N ALA A 245 39.35 -31.92 -7.76
CA ALA A 245 39.75 -31.61 -6.39
C ALA A 245 39.56 -30.12 -6.04
N ALA A 246 39.96 -29.21 -6.93
CA ALA A 246 39.80 -27.78 -6.74
C ALA A 246 38.32 -27.35 -6.63
N PHE A 247 37.44 -27.90 -7.48
CA PHE A 247 35.99 -27.66 -7.37
C PHE A 247 35.44 -28.16 -6.04
N ASN A 248 35.78 -29.38 -5.62
CA ASN A 248 35.30 -29.94 -4.35
C ASN A 248 35.76 -29.14 -3.13
N GLN A 249 36.99 -28.59 -3.17
CA GLN A 249 37.48 -27.68 -2.15
C GLN A 249 36.62 -26.40 -2.12
N LYS A 250 36.41 -25.76 -3.28
CA LYS A 250 35.58 -24.55 -3.37
C LYS A 250 34.13 -24.78 -2.95
N PHE A 251 33.53 -25.91 -3.31
CA PHE A 251 32.18 -26.29 -2.85
C PHE A 251 32.11 -26.51 -1.35
N THR A 252 33.19 -26.93 -0.71
CA THR A 252 33.25 -27.00 0.76
C THR A 252 33.28 -25.61 1.38
N GLU A 253 34.05 -24.67 0.81
CA GLU A 253 34.04 -23.26 1.22
C GLU A 253 32.65 -22.61 1.01
N VAL A 254 31.99 -22.87 -0.12
CA VAL A 254 30.63 -22.39 -0.41
C VAL A 254 29.64 -22.92 0.62
N ARG A 255 29.65 -24.22 0.94
CA ARG A 255 28.78 -24.79 1.96
C ARG A 255 29.01 -24.19 3.34
N ALA A 256 30.27 -23.92 3.70
CA ALA A 256 30.58 -23.27 4.97
C ALA A 256 30.05 -21.83 5.02
N THR A 257 30.21 -21.06 3.95
CA THR A 257 29.73 -19.67 3.86
C THR A 257 28.21 -19.58 3.82
N THR A 258 27.55 -20.42 3.02
CA THR A 258 26.07 -20.47 2.96
C THR A 258 25.47 -20.87 4.30
N ALA A 259 26.09 -21.78 5.05
CA ALA A 259 25.68 -22.09 6.43
C ALA A 259 25.83 -20.88 7.38
N GLN A 260 26.86 -20.04 7.20
CA GLN A 260 26.99 -18.78 7.96
C GLN A 260 25.91 -17.77 7.56
N MET A 261 25.61 -17.64 6.27
CA MET A 261 24.56 -16.76 5.76
C MET A 261 23.18 -17.14 6.31
N GLN A 262 22.85 -18.44 6.32
CA GLN A 262 21.63 -18.96 6.95
C GLN A 262 21.56 -18.62 8.44
N LYS A 263 22.67 -18.81 9.17
CA LYS A 263 22.75 -18.43 10.60
C LYS A 263 22.56 -16.92 10.82
N ALA A 264 23.04 -16.10 9.88
CA ALA A 264 22.86 -14.64 9.90
C ALA A 264 21.45 -14.19 9.45
N GLY A 265 20.60 -15.11 8.97
CA GLY A 265 19.26 -14.80 8.47
C GLY A 265 19.26 -14.13 7.09
N ILE A 266 20.32 -14.31 6.30
CA ILE A 266 20.39 -13.83 4.92
C ILE A 266 19.62 -14.82 4.03
N PRO A 267 18.68 -14.35 3.20
CA PRO A 267 17.95 -15.22 2.27
C PRO A 267 18.91 -15.83 1.25
N LEU A 268 18.81 -17.15 1.04
CA LEU A 268 19.57 -17.93 0.05
C LEU A 268 18.68 -18.34 -1.12
#